data_AF-H0U0C9-F1
#
_entry.id   AF-H0U0C9-F1
#
_cell.length_a   1.000
_cell.length_b   1.000
_cell.length_c   1.000
_cell.angle_alpha   90.00
_cell.angle_beta   90.00
_cell.angle_gamma   90.00
#
_symmetry.space_group_name_H-M   'P 1'
#
loop_
_entity.id
_entity.type
_entity.pdbx_description
1 polymer ?
#
loop_
_entity_poly.entity_id
_entity_poly.type
_entity_poly.pdbx_seq_one_letter_code
_entity_poly.pdbx_strand_id
1 'polypeptide(L)'
;MRLVLLAVQIVVAGLSLANIIYFRLNNLLAPSQPEAATSGAVLAIVGLTIAAIGVSRKATAPRLPTILALLIVLTGTAGFVPRLTAVYEADVAARLRERDDQNAEQIMQSDLTRWSAEIDARLAEHRALSGDEAWALLDAVRESDLRYRGLANRQPEAIALLQKAMKGKVFDPNVMVQGKRPVDTAPRPLFLQFYKETIETGKRARAVRAADWQLMQVLAVGADLTRPEAAALAADLGRTVKPRAGDFITLD
;
A
#
# COMPACT_ATOMS: atom_id res chain seq x y z
N MET A 1 46.13 32.89 -12.69
CA MET A 1 44.77 32.40 -13.06
C MET A 1 44.65 30.88 -13.14
N ARG A 2 45.52 30.14 -13.84
CA ARG A 2 45.38 28.67 -14.00
C ARG A 2 45.40 27.87 -12.69
N LEU A 3 46.36 28.16 -11.80
CA LEU A 3 46.46 27.52 -10.49
C LEU A 3 45.24 27.83 -9.60
N VAL A 4 44.68 29.04 -9.72
CA VAL A 4 43.47 29.44 -8.99
C VAL A 4 42.27 28.62 -9.46
N LEU A 5 42.05 28.48 -10.77
CA LEU A 5 40.95 27.66 -11.31
C LEU A 5 41.11 26.17 -10.95
N LEU A 6 42.34 25.66 -10.93
CA LEU A 6 42.61 24.28 -10.53
C LEU A 6 42.40 24.06 -9.02
N ALA A 7 42.78 25.03 -8.18
CA ALA A 7 42.47 25.00 -6.76
C ALA A 7 40.96 25.04 -6.52
N VAL A 8 40.22 25.89 -7.25
CA VAL A 8 38.75 25.94 -7.20
C VAL A 8 38.15 24.60 -7.63
N GLN A 9 38.65 23.96 -8.68
CA GLN A 9 38.20 22.63 -9.10
C GLN A 9 38.37 21.58 -8.00
N ILE A 10 39.53 21.54 -7.33
CA ILE A 10 39.78 20.58 -6.25
C ILE A 10 38.83 20.83 -5.08
N VAL A 11 38.61 22.09 -4.70
CA VAL A 11 37.66 22.47 -3.65
C VAL A 11 36.24 22.04 -4.02
N VAL A 12 35.79 22.31 -5.26
CA VAL A 12 34.45 21.92 -5.73
C VAL A 12 34.30 20.40 -5.80
N ALA A 13 35.32 19.67 -6.25
CA ALA A 13 35.32 18.20 -6.22
C ALA A 13 35.20 17.66 -4.79
N GLY A 14 35.95 18.24 -3.85
CA GLY A 14 35.88 17.89 -2.43
C GLY A 14 34.49 18.14 -1.83
N LEU A 15 33.91 19.32 -2.07
CA LEU A 15 32.55 19.66 -1.63
C LEU A 15 31.49 18.73 -2.26
N SER A 16 31.66 18.38 -3.53
CA SER A 16 30.75 17.48 -4.24
C SER A 16 30.80 16.06 -3.68
N LEU A 17 32.00 15.53 -3.40
CA LEU A 17 32.15 14.23 -2.73
C LEU A 17 31.60 14.26 -1.31
N ALA A 18 31.88 15.31 -0.54
CA ALA A 18 31.32 15.48 0.80
C ALA A 18 29.79 15.49 0.79
N ASN A 19 29.17 16.15 -0.20
CA ASN A 19 27.72 16.15 -0.38
C ASN A 19 27.17 14.75 -0.69
N ILE A 20 27.85 13.96 -1.53
CA ILE A 20 27.46 12.57 -1.83
C ILE A 20 27.57 11.70 -0.58
N ILE A 21 28.66 11.83 0.19
CA ILE A 21 28.86 11.08 1.45
C ILE A 21 27.77 11.43 2.46
N TYR A 22 27.51 12.73 2.65
CA TYR A 22 26.45 13.20 3.53
C TYR A 22 25.08 12.67 3.11
N PHE A 23 24.79 12.67 1.80
CA PHE A 23 23.57 12.07 1.25
C PHE A 23 23.48 10.57 1.54
N ARG A 24 24.54 9.79 1.31
CA ARG A 24 24.58 8.34 1.62
C ARG A 24 24.37 8.09 3.12
N LEU A 25 25.03 8.84 4.00
CA LEU A 25 24.90 8.72 5.44
C LEU A 25 23.45 8.96 5.90
N ASN A 26 22.80 10.00 5.36
CA ASN A 26 21.40 10.32 5.68
C ASN A 26 20.40 9.30 5.11
N ASN A 27 20.81 8.45 4.16
CA ASN A 27 19.94 7.50 3.48
C ASN A 27 20.35 6.03 3.70
N LEU A 28 21.21 5.73 4.69
CA LEU A 28 21.71 4.37 4.97
C LEU A 28 20.59 3.34 5.19
N LEU A 29 19.44 3.77 5.72
CA LEU A 29 18.28 2.92 6.02
C LEU A 29 17.18 2.98 4.95
N ALA A 30 17.37 3.76 3.88
CA ALA A 30 16.36 3.88 2.83
C ALA A 30 16.33 2.59 1.97
N PRO A 31 15.14 2.01 1.72
CA PRO A 31 15.00 0.72 1.03
C PRO A 31 15.35 0.76 -0.46
N SER A 32 15.37 1.94 -1.09
CA SER A 32 15.80 2.15 -2.47
C SER A 32 16.91 3.20 -2.50
N GLN A 33 18.17 2.77 -2.43
CA GLN A 33 19.28 3.68 -2.64
C GLN A 33 19.63 3.72 -4.13
N PRO A 34 19.75 4.90 -4.75
CA PRO A 34 20.13 5.02 -6.15
C PRO A 34 21.65 4.77 -6.27
N GLU A 35 22.05 3.50 -6.13
CA GLU A 35 23.47 3.09 -6.12
C GLU A 35 24.16 3.41 -7.44
N ALA A 36 23.45 3.23 -8.54
CA ALA A 36 23.91 3.59 -9.88
C ALA A 36 24.14 5.11 -10.01
N ALA A 37 23.23 5.94 -9.49
CA ALA A 37 23.38 7.40 -9.52
C ALA A 37 24.53 7.87 -8.62
N THR A 38 24.69 7.25 -7.45
CA THR A 38 25.76 7.56 -6.50
C THR A 38 27.13 7.18 -7.06
N SER A 39 27.26 5.96 -7.58
CA SER A 39 28.51 5.47 -8.18
C SER A 39 28.86 6.24 -9.45
N GLY A 40 27.86 6.52 -10.30
CA GLY A 40 28.02 7.34 -11.50
C GLY A 40 28.46 8.77 -11.19
N ALA A 41 27.92 9.40 -10.15
CA ALA A 41 28.32 10.73 -9.72
C ALA A 41 29.77 10.78 -9.22
N VAL A 42 30.21 9.78 -8.44
CA VAL A 42 31.61 9.68 -8.00
C VAL A 42 32.55 9.51 -9.19
N LEU A 43 32.24 8.61 -10.12
CA LEU A 43 33.02 8.41 -11.34
C LEU A 43 33.09 9.68 -12.20
N ALA A 44 31.98 10.41 -12.32
CA ALA A 44 31.94 11.67 -13.04
C ALA A 44 32.82 12.74 -12.38
N ILE A 45 32.76 12.91 -11.05
CA ILE A 45 33.60 13.88 -10.32
C ILE A 45 35.09 13.56 -10.51
N VAL A 46 35.47 12.29 -10.38
CA VAL A 46 36.86 11.84 -10.58
C VAL A 46 37.31 12.11 -12.02
N GLY A 47 36.50 11.71 -13.01
CA GLY A 47 36.80 11.92 -14.43
C GLY A 47 36.93 13.39 -14.81
N LEU A 48 36.01 14.25 -14.34
CA LEU A 48 36.02 15.70 -14.58
C LEU A 48 37.23 16.38 -13.93
N THR A 49 37.65 15.91 -12.75
CA THR A 49 38.84 16.41 -12.06
C THR A 49 40.12 16.03 -12.80
N ILE A 50 40.24 14.78 -13.28
CA ILE A 50 41.37 14.34 -14.13
C ILE A 50 41.41 15.15 -15.43
N ALA A 51 40.26 15.37 -16.07
CA ALA A 51 40.15 16.19 -17.27
C ALA A 51 40.59 17.65 -17.03
N ALA A 52 40.22 18.24 -15.90
CA ALA A 52 40.64 19.60 -15.54
C ALA A 52 42.16 19.71 -15.34
N ILE A 53 42.77 18.71 -14.69
CA ILE A 53 44.23 18.62 -14.56
C ILE A 53 44.88 18.49 -15.95
N GLY A 54 44.38 17.61 -16.81
CA GLY A 54 44.88 17.42 -18.17
C GLY A 54 44.79 18.69 -19.03
N VAL A 55 43.65 19.40 -18.98
CA VAL A 55 43.45 20.67 -19.69
C VAL A 55 44.37 21.75 -19.15
N SER A 56 44.59 21.82 -17.83
CA SER A 56 45.47 22.82 -17.22
C SER A 56 46.94 22.70 -17.65
N ARG A 57 47.38 21.49 -18.05
CA ARG A 57 48.73 21.20 -18.55
C ARG A 57 48.94 21.60 -20.01
N LYS A 58 47.89 21.77 -20.82
CA LYS A 58 48.01 22.25 -22.20
C LYS A 58 48.17 23.77 -22.23
N ALA A 59 49.38 24.24 -22.55
CA ALA A 59 49.85 25.58 -22.23
C ALA A 59 49.23 26.76 -23.04
N THR A 60 48.46 26.53 -24.11
CA THR A 60 48.16 27.59 -25.11
C THR A 60 46.80 27.42 -25.83
N ALA A 61 45.72 27.12 -25.10
CA ALA A 61 44.37 27.18 -25.68
C ALA A 61 43.67 28.51 -25.32
N PRO A 62 43.19 29.32 -26.29
CA PRO A 62 42.49 30.58 -26.02
C PRO A 62 41.18 30.40 -25.23
N ARG A 63 40.62 29.19 -25.23
CA ARG A 63 39.38 28.82 -24.51
C ARG A 63 39.61 28.11 -23.17
N LEU A 64 40.86 28.00 -22.72
CA LEU A 64 41.23 27.28 -21.49
C LEU A 64 40.46 27.71 -20.22
N PRO A 65 40.27 29.02 -19.91
CA PRO A 65 39.50 29.41 -18.75
C PRO A 65 38.02 29.02 -18.86
N THR A 66 37.44 29.08 -20.06
CA THR A 66 36.04 28.69 -20.31
C THR A 66 35.84 27.18 -20.12
N ILE A 67 36.78 26.36 -20.60
CA ILE A 67 36.73 24.90 -20.44
C ILE A 67 36.89 24.52 -18.96
N LEU A 68 37.82 25.15 -18.24
CA LEU A 68 37.98 24.89 -16.79
C LEU A 68 36.75 25.32 -16.00
N ALA A 69 36.16 26.48 -16.30
CA ALA A 69 34.92 26.93 -15.68
C ALA A 69 33.77 25.93 -15.91
N LEU A 70 33.63 25.41 -17.13
CA LEU A 70 32.64 24.38 -17.44
C LEU A 70 32.87 23.09 -16.64
N LEU A 71 34.11 22.62 -16.53
CA LEU A 71 34.44 21.43 -15.73
C LEU A 71 34.13 21.62 -14.25
N ILE A 72 34.38 22.82 -13.71
CA ILE A 72 34.02 23.18 -12.33
C ILE A 72 32.51 23.10 -12.12
N VAL A 73 31.73 23.72 -13.02
CA VAL A 73 30.27 23.68 -12.95
C VAL A 73 29.75 22.24 -13.05
N LEU A 74 30.24 21.46 -14.02
CA LEU A 74 29.84 20.06 -14.19
C LEU A 74 30.15 19.22 -12.96
N THR A 75 31.32 19.43 -12.34
CA THR A 75 31.74 18.73 -11.12
C THR A 75 30.80 19.06 -9.96
N GLY A 76 30.49 20.33 -9.78
CA GLY A 76 29.51 20.78 -8.78
C GLY A 76 28.15 20.14 -8.98
N THR A 77 27.63 20.14 -10.22
CA THR A 77 26.33 19.52 -10.53
C THR A 77 26.31 18.01 -10.33
N ALA A 78 27.41 17.30 -10.65
CA ALA A 78 27.53 15.86 -10.43
C ALA A 78 27.35 15.49 -8.95
N GLY A 79 27.84 16.34 -8.03
CA GLY A 79 27.65 16.17 -6.58
C GLY A 79 26.19 16.20 -6.12
N PHE A 80 25.27 16.78 -6.90
CA PHE A 80 23.84 16.87 -6.57
C PHE A 80 22.97 15.81 -7.26
N VAL A 81 23.51 15.07 -8.24
CA VAL A 81 22.74 14.07 -9.02
C VAL A 81 22.03 13.05 -8.13
N PRO A 82 22.66 12.41 -7.11
CA PRO A 82 21.98 11.41 -6.28
C PRO A 82 20.76 11.96 -5.54
N ARG A 83 20.80 13.23 -5.14
CA ARG A 83 19.69 13.90 -4.46
C ARG A 83 18.55 14.20 -5.42
N LEU A 84 18.86 14.63 -6.64
CA LEU A 84 17.86 14.88 -7.67
C LEU A 84 17.16 13.58 -8.11
N THR A 85 17.91 12.49 -8.29
CA THR A 85 17.32 11.19 -8.64
C THR A 85 16.42 10.66 -7.52
N ALA A 86 16.84 10.77 -6.26
CA ALA A 86 16.01 10.34 -5.12
C ALA A 86 14.71 11.14 -4.99
N VAL A 87 14.76 12.47 -5.20
CA VAL A 87 13.55 13.31 -5.21
C VAL A 87 12.62 12.93 -6.36
N TYR A 88 13.17 12.70 -7.55
CA TYR A 88 12.39 12.28 -8.71
C TYR A 88 11.75 10.90 -8.53
N GLU A 89 12.49 9.91 -8.03
CA GLU A 89 11.97 8.57 -7.72
C GLU A 89 10.87 8.62 -6.66
N ALA A 90 11.03 9.45 -5.63
CA ALA A 90 10.01 9.65 -4.60
C ALA A 90 8.74 10.31 -5.17
N ASP A 91 8.88 11.30 -6.06
CA ASP A 91 7.75 11.96 -6.74
C ASP A 91 7.01 10.98 -7.67
N VAL A 92 7.76 10.20 -8.45
CA VAL A 92 7.17 9.17 -9.33
C VAL A 92 6.45 8.10 -8.49
N ALA A 93 7.06 7.62 -7.41
CA ALA A 93 6.43 6.66 -6.52
C ALA A 93 5.18 7.23 -5.84
N ALA A 94 5.20 8.51 -5.43
CA ALA A 94 4.04 9.19 -4.86
C ALA A 94 2.89 9.31 -5.87
N ARG A 95 3.18 9.73 -7.11
CA ARG A 95 2.18 9.81 -8.19
C ARG A 95 1.60 8.44 -8.57
N LEU A 96 2.43 7.40 -8.58
CA LEU A 96 1.96 6.04 -8.83
C LEU A 96 1.02 5.57 -7.72
N ARG A 97 1.38 5.80 -6.45
CA ARG A 97 0.51 5.48 -5.31
C ARG A 97 -0.81 6.26 -5.38
N GLU A 98 -0.75 7.57 -5.63
CA GLU A 98 -1.95 8.41 -5.75
C GLU A 98 -2.88 7.89 -6.86
N ARG A 99 -2.32 7.50 -8.02
CA ARG A 99 -3.11 6.91 -9.11
C ARG A 99 -3.70 5.55 -8.72
N ASP A 100 -2.92 4.70 -8.05
CA ASP A 100 -3.39 3.39 -7.60
C ASP A 100 -4.50 3.52 -6.55
N ASP A 101 -4.40 4.52 -5.68
CA ASP A 101 -5.39 4.84 -4.66
C ASP A 101 -6.68 5.41 -5.26
N GLN A 102 -6.58 6.33 -6.22
CA GLN A 102 -7.73 6.81 -7.00
C GLN A 102 -8.42 5.67 -7.75
N ASN A 103 -7.65 4.77 -8.37
CA ASN A 103 -8.19 3.60 -9.04
C ASN A 103 -8.92 2.67 -8.05
N ALA A 104 -8.34 2.43 -6.87
CA ALA A 104 -8.96 1.59 -5.85
C ALA A 104 -10.29 2.17 -5.35
N GLU A 105 -10.35 3.49 -5.13
CA GLU A 105 -11.59 4.17 -4.75
C GLU A 105 -12.65 4.10 -5.86
N GLN A 106 -12.27 4.33 -7.12
CA GLN A 106 -13.19 4.22 -8.26
C GLN A 106 -13.74 2.80 -8.43
N ILE A 107 -12.87 1.78 -8.33
CA ILE A 107 -13.29 0.37 -8.40
C ILE A 107 -14.28 0.08 -7.29
N MET A 108 -13.97 0.44 -6.04
CA MET A 108 -14.86 0.22 -4.90
C MET A 108 -16.21 0.91 -5.08
N GLN A 109 -16.22 2.17 -5.52
CA GLN A 109 -17.46 2.91 -5.75
C GLN A 109 -18.29 2.28 -6.88
N SER A 110 -17.65 1.82 -7.94
CA SER A 110 -18.32 1.13 -9.05
C SER A 110 -18.92 -0.20 -8.60
N ASP A 111 -18.21 -0.95 -7.76
CA ASP A 111 -18.69 -2.23 -7.21
C ASP A 111 -19.86 -2.03 -6.27
N LEU A 112 -19.84 -1.03 -5.39
CA LEU A 112 -20.97 -0.71 -4.52
C LEU A 112 -22.20 -0.27 -5.32
N THR A 113 -22.00 0.49 -6.39
CA THR A 113 -23.08 0.90 -7.30
C THR A 113 -23.69 -0.31 -8.00
N ARG A 114 -22.83 -1.20 -8.53
CA ARG A 114 -23.24 -2.46 -9.17
C ARG A 114 -24.02 -3.35 -8.22
N TRP A 115 -23.49 -3.57 -7.01
CA TRP A 115 -24.17 -4.37 -5.99
C TRP A 115 -25.49 -3.76 -5.55
N SER A 116 -25.57 -2.43 -5.43
CA SER A 116 -26.83 -1.75 -5.12
C SER A 116 -27.89 -2.04 -6.18
N ALA A 117 -27.55 -1.90 -7.46
CA ALA A 117 -28.47 -2.18 -8.56
C ALA A 117 -28.88 -3.66 -8.61
N GLU A 118 -27.94 -4.59 -8.41
CA GLU A 118 -28.21 -6.03 -8.39
C GLU A 118 -29.16 -6.40 -7.23
N ILE A 119 -28.93 -5.85 -6.04
CA ILE A 119 -29.78 -6.08 -4.87
C ILE A 119 -31.19 -5.51 -5.13
N ASP A 120 -31.30 -4.32 -5.71
CA ASP A 120 -32.60 -3.73 -6.04
C ASP A 120 -33.38 -4.56 -7.07
N ALA A 121 -32.70 -5.05 -8.10
CA ALA A 121 -33.31 -5.95 -9.09
C ALA A 121 -33.79 -7.25 -8.43
N ARG A 122 -32.96 -7.88 -7.60
CA ARG A 122 -33.31 -9.11 -6.90
C ARG A 122 -34.41 -8.96 -5.87
N LEU A 123 -34.49 -7.81 -5.21
CA LEU A 123 -35.59 -7.49 -4.31
C LEU A 123 -36.93 -7.43 -5.07
N ALA A 124 -36.94 -6.83 -6.26
CA ALA A 124 -38.12 -6.77 -7.12
C ALA A 124 -38.51 -8.15 -7.68
N GLU A 125 -37.53 -8.99 -8.01
CA GLU A 125 -37.73 -10.35 -8.50
C GLU A 125 -37.97 -11.39 -7.39
N HIS A 126 -37.85 -11.00 -6.12
CA HIS A 126 -37.85 -11.91 -4.96
C HIS A 126 -36.85 -13.07 -5.08
N ARG A 127 -35.69 -12.81 -5.69
CA ARG A 127 -34.66 -13.82 -5.97
C ARG A 127 -33.49 -13.70 -5.01
N ALA A 128 -33.18 -14.77 -4.29
CA ALA A 128 -32.02 -14.81 -3.41
C ALA A 128 -30.69 -14.84 -4.19
N LEU A 129 -29.61 -14.39 -3.57
CA LEU A 129 -28.25 -14.60 -4.01
C LEU A 129 -27.87 -16.07 -3.85
N SER A 130 -27.15 -16.61 -4.83
CA SER A 130 -26.48 -17.91 -4.67
C SER A 130 -25.35 -17.81 -3.65
N GLY A 131 -24.82 -18.96 -3.21
CA GLY A 131 -23.72 -18.99 -2.24
C GLY A 131 -22.49 -18.19 -2.70
N ASP A 132 -22.09 -18.35 -3.96
CA ASP A 132 -20.93 -17.65 -4.52
C ASP A 132 -21.18 -16.14 -4.66
N GLU A 133 -22.39 -15.75 -5.04
CA GLU A 133 -22.78 -14.34 -5.16
C GLU A 133 -22.86 -13.67 -3.78
N ALA A 134 -23.39 -14.37 -2.78
CA ALA A 134 -23.44 -13.89 -1.40
C ALA A 134 -22.01 -13.76 -0.82
N TRP A 135 -21.12 -14.71 -1.10
CA TRP A 135 -19.71 -14.59 -0.75
C TRP A 135 -19.05 -13.38 -1.43
N ALA A 136 -19.31 -13.17 -2.72
CA ALA A 136 -18.75 -12.04 -3.47
C ALA A 136 -19.24 -10.68 -2.94
N LEU A 137 -20.52 -10.57 -2.54
CA LEU A 137 -21.01 -9.37 -1.85
C LEU A 137 -20.30 -9.17 -0.51
N LEU A 138 -20.08 -10.25 0.24
CA LEU A 138 -19.40 -10.19 1.54
C LEU A 138 -17.93 -9.75 1.42
N ASP A 139 -17.21 -10.26 0.42
CA ASP A 139 -15.85 -9.82 0.09
C ASP A 139 -15.84 -8.33 -0.26
N ALA A 140 -16.79 -7.85 -1.09
CA ALA A 140 -16.90 -6.43 -1.43
C ALA A 140 -17.15 -5.54 -0.19
N VAL A 141 -18.02 -5.98 0.73
CA VAL A 141 -18.27 -5.27 2.00
C VAL A 141 -17.01 -5.25 2.86
N ARG A 142 -16.27 -6.35 2.94
CA ARG A 142 -15.01 -6.40 3.70
C ARG A 142 -13.94 -5.48 3.11
N GLU A 143 -13.81 -5.46 1.79
CA GLU A 143 -12.80 -4.69 1.07
C GLU A 143 -13.09 -3.19 1.03
N SER A 144 -14.33 -2.78 1.34
CA SER A 144 -14.74 -1.37 1.40
C SER A 144 -14.14 -0.57 2.58
N ASP A 145 -13.50 -1.24 3.54
CA ASP A 145 -12.67 -0.58 4.55
C ASP A 145 -11.31 -0.20 3.95
N LEU A 146 -11.24 0.98 3.33
CA LEU A 146 -10.02 1.50 2.69
C LEU A 146 -9.11 2.30 3.63
N ARG A 147 -9.39 2.33 4.94
CA ARG A 147 -8.60 3.12 5.91
C ARG A 147 -7.14 2.69 5.99
N TYR A 148 -6.84 1.42 5.74
CA TYR A 148 -5.46 0.92 5.68
C TYR A 148 -4.63 1.56 4.56
N ARG A 149 -5.29 2.16 3.55
CA ARG A 149 -4.66 2.94 2.48
C ARG A 149 -4.68 4.45 2.73
N GLY A 150 -5.27 4.90 3.84
CA GLY A 150 -5.49 6.33 4.10
C GLY A 150 -6.62 6.96 3.27
N LEU A 151 -7.50 6.14 2.70
CA LEU A 151 -8.62 6.60 1.86
C LEU A 151 -9.94 6.66 2.64
N ALA A 152 -10.96 7.23 1.99
CA ALA A 152 -12.30 7.36 2.55
C ALA A 152 -12.89 5.98 2.92
N ASN A 153 -13.45 5.89 4.13
CA ASN A 153 -14.08 4.66 4.60
C ASN A 153 -15.47 4.47 3.95
N ARG A 154 -15.62 3.46 3.09
CA ARG A 154 -16.88 3.11 2.42
C ARG A 154 -17.65 1.99 3.14
N GLN A 155 -17.09 1.45 4.22
CA GLN A 155 -17.69 0.35 4.97
C GLN A 155 -19.09 0.63 5.51
N PRO A 156 -19.44 1.83 6.01
CA PRO A 156 -20.80 2.11 6.45
C PRO A 156 -21.84 1.97 5.33
N GLU A 157 -21.51 2.43 4.12
CA GLU A 157 -22.37 2.34 2.93
C GLU A 157 -22.55 0.86 2.52
N ALA A 158 -21.46 0.10 2.50
CA ALA A 158 -21.48 -1.32 2.15
C ALA A 158 -22.24 -2.17 3.18
N ILE A 159 -22.09 -1.90 4.48
CA ILE A 159 -22.84 -2.58 5.54
C ILE A 159 -24.34 -2.27 5.42
N ALA A 160 -24.70 -1.01 5.15
CA ALA A 160 -26.10 -0.64 4.95
C ALA A 160 -26.72 -1.39 3.76
N LEU A 161 -25.95 -1.58 2.69
CA LEU A 161 -26.36 -2.36 1.53
C LEU A 161 -26.57 -3.86 1.88
N LEU A 162 -25.64 -4.45 2.65
CA LEU A 162 -25.78 -5.82 3.13
C LEU A 162 -27.02 -5.98 4.02
N GLN A 163 -27.24 -5.06 4.96
CA GLN A 163 -28.41 -5.07 5.83
C GLN A 163 -29.73 -4.96 5.05
N LYS A 164 -29.75 -4.13 3.99
CA LYS A 164 -30.88 -4.03 3.06
C LYS A 164 -31.14 -5.38 2.37
N ALA A 165 -30.10 -6.05 1.86
CA ALA A 165 -30.23 -7.35 1.22
C ALA A 165 -30.71 -8.45 2.20
N MET A 166 -30.20 -8.46 3.44
CA MET A 166 -30.63 -9.38 4.49
C MET A 166 -32.10 -9.16 4.86
N LYS A 167 -32.51 -7.90 5.10
CA LYS A 167 -33.89 -7.55 5.46
C LYS A 167 -34.89 -7.96 4.37
N GLY A 168 -34.50 -7.81 3.11
CA GLY A 168 -35.30 -8.22 1.96
C GLY A 168 -35.18 -9.70 1.58
N LYS A 169 -34.48 -10.52 2.40
CA LYS A 169 -34.26 -11.95 2.16
C LYS A 169 -33.58 -12.28 0.83
N VAL A 170 -32.87 -11.31 0.24
CA VAL A 170 -32.03 -11.53 -0.95
C VAL A 170 -30.68 -12.13 -0.52
N PHE A 171 -30.20 -11.79 0.67
CA PHE A 171 -29.01 -12.39 1.25
C PHE A 171 -29.37 -13.32 2.40
N ASP A 172 -28.92 -14.57 2.35
CA ASP A 172 -29.07 -15.54 3.43
C ASP A 172 -27.69 -15.91 4.00
N PRO A 173 -27.36 -15.57 5.26
CA PRO A 173 -26.11 -15.96 5.88
C PRO A 173 -25.97 -17.48 6.07
N ASN A 174 -27.07 -18.25 5.95
CA ASN A 174 -27.09 -19.70 6.11
C ASN A 174 -26.91 -20.47 4.79
N VAL A 175 -26.81 -19.76 3.65
CA VAL A 175 -26.54 -20.38 2.35
C VAL A 175 -25.24 -21.17 2.41
N MET A 176 -25.24 -22.36 1.82
CA MET A 176 -24.05 -23.20 1.80
C MET A 176 -23.04 -22.67 0.79
N VAL A 177 -21.79 -22.55 1.21
CA VAL A 177 -20.66 -22.14 0.39
C VAL A 177 -19.49 -23.10 0.55
N GLN A 178 -18.72 -23.28 -0.53
CA GLN A 178 -17.45 -23.97 -0.46
C GLN A 178 -16.37 -22.97 -0.05
N GLY A 179 -15.56 -23.32 0.95
CA GLY A 179 -14.41 -22.50 1.34
C GLY A 179 -13.37 -22.38 0.24
N LYS A 180 -12.64 -21.27 0.20
CA LYS A 180 -11.58 -21.06 -0.80
C LYS A 180 -10.30 -21.83 -0.48
N ARG A 181 -10.14 -22.27 0.76
CA ARG A 181 -8.92 -22.96 1.21
C ARG A 181 -8.96 -24.43 0.81
N PRO A 182 -7.82 -25.04 0.41
CA PRO A 182 -7.76 -26.48 0.09
C PRO A 182 -8.19 -27.41 1.23
N VAL A 183 -8.10 -26.93 2.47
CA VAL A 183 -8.51 -27.67 3.68
C VAL A 183 -10.02 -27.63 3.95
N ASP A 184 -10.75 -26.72 3.29
CA ASP A 184 -12.20 -26.63 3.39
C ASP A 184 -12.81 -27.59 2.37
N THR A 185 -12.95 -28.85 2.76
CA THR A 185 -13.40 -29.95 1.88
C THR A 185 -14.91 -30.13 1.82
N ALA A 186 -15.66 -29.54 2.74
CA ALA A 186 -17.11 -29.66 2.82
C ALA A 186 -17.79 -28.28 2.80
N PRO A 187 -18.91 -28.10 2.08
CA PRO A 187 -19.70 -26.88 2.13
C PRO A 187 -20.19 -26.58 3.55
N ARG A 188 -20.20 -25.30 3.93
CA ARG A 188 -20.71 -24.82 5.22
C ARG A 188 -21.57 -23.58 5.02
N PRO A 189 -22.43 -23.23 6.00
CA PRO A 189 -23.10 -21.93 6.01
C PRO A 189 -22.12 -20.78 5.84
N LEU A 190 -22.49 -19.79 5.02
CA LEU A 190 -21.70 -18.61 4.70
C LEU A 190 -21.14 -17.91 5.95
N PHE A 191 -21.96 -17.72 6.98
CA PHE A 191 -21.51 -17.09 8.24
C PHE A 191 -20.41 -17.89 8.95
N LEU A 192 -20.48 -19.23 8.93
CA LEU A 192 -19.46 -20.09 9.53
C LEU A 192 -18.20 -20.09 8.70
N GLN A 193 -18.33 -20.14 7.37
CA GLN A 193 -17.17 -20.09 6.49
C GLN A 193 -16.44 -18.75 6.62
N PHE A 194 -17.16 -17.62 6.71
CA PHE A 194 -16.56 -16.31 6.98
C PHE A 194 -15.84 -16.27 8.34
N TYR A 195 -16.49 -16.76 9.41
CA TYR A 195 -15.88 -16.86 10.74
C TYR A 195 -14.58 -17.69 10.69
N LYS A 196 -14.59 -18.85 10.02
CA LYS A 196 -13.42 -19.74 9.92
C LYS A 196 -12.27 -19.20 9.09
N GLU A 197 -12.55 -18.39 8.08
CA GLU A 197 -11.50 -17.78 7.24
C GLU A 197 -10.93 -16.51 7.85
N THR A 198 -11.76 -15.73 8.55
CA THR A 198 -11.42 -14.34 8.88
C THR A 198 -11.21 -14.11 10.39
N ILE A 199 -11.86 -14.91 11.26
CA ILE A 199 -11.91 -14.66 12.71
C ILE A 199 -11.26 -15.81 13.51
N GLU A 200 -11.54 -17.07 13.14
CA GLU A 200 -11.05 -18.26 13.82
C GLU A 200 -9.57 -18.51 13.50
N THR A 201 -8.68 -17.79 14.19
CA THR A 201 -7.26 -18.13 14.26
C THR A 201 -7.04 -18.92 15.55
N GLY A 202 -6.41 -20.10 15.50
CA GLY A 202 -6.37 -21.07 16.62
C GLY A 202 -5.65 -20.67 17.93
N LYS A 203 -5.64 -19.39 18.33
CA LYS A 203 -4.99 -18.84 19.54
C LYS A 203 -6.03 -18.18 20.48
N ARG A 204 -5.73 -18.13 21.79
CA ARG A 204 -6.64 -17.59 22.84
C ARG A 204 -6.74 -16.06 22.91
N ALA A 205 -5.75 -15.32 22.38
CA ALA A 205 -5.77 -13.86 22.28
C ALA A 205 -5.54 -13.48 20.81
N ARG A 206 -6.62 -13.41 20.04
CA ARG A 206 -6.60 -13.21 18.58
C ARG A 206 -6.68 -11.71 18.29
N ALA A 207 -5.77 -11.19 17.47
CA ALA A 207 -5.96 -9.88 16.87
C ALA A 207 -6.92 -10.07 15.69
N VAL A 208 -8.12 -9.52 15.80
CA VAL A 208 -9.14 -9.53 14.75
C VAL A 208 -9.31 -8.10 14.25
N ARG A 209 -9.48 -7.86 12.94
CA ARG A 209 -9.78 -6.50 12.48
C ARG A 209 -11.17 -6.10 13.00
N ALA A 210 -11.29 -4.88 13.52
CA ALA A 210 -12.56 -4.35 14.01
C ALA A 210 -13.66 -4.39 12.93
N ALA A 211 -13.27 -4.10 11.68
CA ALA A 211 -14.14 -4.17 10.51
C ALA A 211 -14.69 -5.58 10.25
N ASP A 212 -13.84 -6.61 10.31
CA ASP A 212 -14.25 -8.00 10.09
C ASP A 212 -15.17 -8.49 11.21
N TRP A 213 -14.91 -8.06 12.45
CA TRP A 213 -15.76 -8.37 13.59
C TRP A 213 -17.13 -7.70 13.50
N GLN A 214 -17.18 -6.42 13.12
CA GLN A 214 -18.44 -5.72 12.89
C GLN A 214 -19.28 -6.42 11.80
N LEU A 215 -18.63 -6.85 10.71
CA LEU A 215 -19.29 -7.60 9.65
C LEU A 215 -19.83 -8.94 10.15
N MET A 216 -19.04 -9.67 10.95
CA MET A 216 -19.48 -10.91 11.60
C MET A 216 -20.71 -10.69 12.50
N GLN A 217 -20.74 -9.59 13.26
CA GLN A 217 -21.89 -9.24 14.11
C GLN A 217 -23.15 -8.97 13.27
N VAL A 218 -23.01 -8.31 12.11
CA VAL A 218 -24.12 -8.10 11.18
C VAL A 218 -24.65 -9.43 10.64
N LEU A 219 -23.76 -10.33 10.20
CA LEU A 219 -24.14 -11.65 9.72
C LEU A 219 -24.83 -12.50 10.79
N ALA A 220 -24.37 -12.40 12.04
CA ALA A 220 -24.91 -13.16 13.17
C ALA A 220 -26.40 -12.90 13.43
N VAL A 221 -26.94 -11.75 13.02
CA VAL A 221 -28.36 -11.40 13.18
C VAL A 221 -29.28 -12.36 12.41
N GLY A 222 -28.84 -12.86 11.25
CA GLY A 222 -29.61 -13.80 10.42
C GLY A 222 -29.11 -15.25 10.49
N ALA A 223 -28.06 -15.51 11.26
CA ALA A 223 -27.38 -16.80 11.30
C ALA A 223 -28.07 -17.82 12.22
N ASP A 224 -28.07 -19.09 11.81
CA ASP A 224 -28.49 -20.22 12.64
C ASP A 224 -27.37 -20.63 13.60
N LEU A 225 -27.28 -19.91 14.73
CA LEU A 225 -26.30 -20.15 15.79
C LEU A 225 -26.61 -21.40 16.64
N THR A 226 -27.74 -22.09 16.39
CA THR A 226 -28.10 -23.30 17.17
C THR A 226 -27.30 -24.53 16.74
N ARG A 227 -26.63 -24.46 15.59
CA ARG A 227 -25.81 -25.54 15.04
C ARG A 227 -24.62 -25.84 15.95
N PRO A 228 -24.27 -27.13 16.16
CA PRO A 228 -23.07 -27.49 16.94
C PRO A 228 -21.78 -26.85 16.43
N GLU A 229 -21.65 -26.72 15.11
CA GLU A 229 -20.49 -26.09 14.46
C GLU A 229 -20.37 -24.59 14.71
N ALA A 230 -21.47 -23.93 15.12
CA ALA A 230 -21.51 -22.50 15.44
C ALA A 230 -21.14 -22.20 16.90
N ALA A 231 -20.91 -23.21 17.73
CA ALA A 231 -20.65 -23.03 19.17
C ALA A 231 -19.45 -22.10 19.45
N ALA A 232 -18.38 -22.20 18.66
CA ALA A 232 -17.21 -21.34 18.80
C ALA A 232 -17.53 -19.87 18.51
N LEU A 233 -18.27 -19.61 17.43
CA LEU A 233 -18.73 -18.27 17.10
C LEU A 233 -19.69 -17.72 18.16
N ALA A 234 -20.66 -18.52 18.62
CA ALA A 234 -21.59 -18.12 19.67
C ALA A 234 -20.87 -17.74 20.96
N ALA A 235 -19.82 -18.50 21.33
CA ALA A 235 -18.96 -18.16 22.46
C ALA A 235 -18.19 -16.86 22.24
N ASP A 236 -17.60 -16.65 21.07
CA ASP A 236 -16.86 -15.43 20.72
C ASP A 236 -17.78 -14.19 20.67
N LEU A 237 -19.04 -14.33 20.24
CA LEU A 237 -20.04 -13.24 20.25
C LEU A 237 -20.40 -12.78 21.67
N GLY A 238 -20.23 -13.65 22.67
CA GLY A 238 -20.44 -13.32 24.09
C GLY A 238 -19.22 -12.72 24.79
N ARG A 239 -18.07 -12.59 24.12
CA ARG A 239 -16.83 -12.06 24.71
C ARG A 239 -16.80 -10.55 24.78
N THR A 240 -15.94 -10.04 25.67
CA THR A 240 -15.67 -8.62 25.77
C THR A 240 -14.69 -8.22 24.67
N VAL A 241 -15.08 -7.24 23.85
CA VAL A 241 -14.21 -6.65 22.84
C VAL A 241 -13.28 -5.64 23.48
N LYS A 242 -11.96 -5.84 23.35
CA LYS A 242 -10.95 -4.86 23.80
C LYS A 242 -10.20 -4.25 22.61
N PRO A 243 -10.04 -2.92 22.55
CA PRO A 243 -9.23 -2.28 21.52
C PRO A 243 -7.76 -2.73 21.60
N ARG A 244 -7.12 -2.88 20.43
CA ARG A 244 -5.68 -3.09 20.26
C ARG A 244 -5.12 -2.02 19.32
N ALA A 245 -3.79 -1.88 19.25
CA ALA A 245 -3.14 -0.93 18.35
C ALA A 245 -3.61 -1.08 16.88
N GLY A 246 -3.84 0.05 16.21
CA GLY A 246 -4.37 0.11 14.85
C GLY A 246 -5.86 -0.19 14.79
N ASP A 247 -6.30 -0.89 13.73
CA ASP A 247 -7.69 -1.27 13.49
C ASP A 247 -8.04 -2.67 14.02
N PHE A 248 -7.34 -3.13 15.07
CA PHE A 248 -7.49 -4.48 15.61
C PHE A 248 -8.15 -4.49 16.99
N ILE A 249 -8.79 -5.60 17.31
CA ILE A 249 -9.41 -5.91 18.60
C ILE A 249 -8.95 -7.27 19.12
N THR A 250 -9.15 -7.50 20.41
CA THR A 250 -9.12 -8.84 21.01
C THR A 250 -10.48 -9.22 21.59
N LEU A 251 -10.78 -10.52 21.58
CA LEU A 251 -12.00 -11.10 22.13
C LEU A 251 -11.63 -11.86 23.41
N ASP A 252 -11.90 -11.26 24.57
CA ASP A 252 -11.57 -11.77 25.91
C ASP A 252 -12.80 -12.37 26.62
#